data_AF-A0A1X1QV52-F1
#
_entry.id   AF-A0A1X1QV52-F1
#
_cell.length_a   1.000
_cell.length_b   1.000
_cell.length_c   1.000
_cell.angle_alpha   90.00
_cell.angle_beta   90.00
_cell.angle_gamma   90.00
#
_symmetry.space_group_name_H-M   'P 1'
#
loop_
_entity.id
_entity.type
_entity.pdbx_description
1 polymer ?
#
loop_
_entity_poly.entity_id
_entity_poly.type
_entity_poly.pdbx_seq_one_letter_code
_entity_poly.pdbx_strand_id
1 'polypeptide(L)'
;MKLSPYYPILYKGKNGWIAHECIIDCRAFKKSCGITVNDIAKRLIDYGYHAPTVSFPVHETLMIEPTESENKPELDKFCAALISIRQEIVDIENGLADQQNNLLVNAPHTQASLIADDWTLPYSKQQAFFPNNSQKENKYWPPVGRIDEAYGDRHLKCTCV
;
A
#
# COMPACT_ATOMS: atom_id res chain seq x y z
N MET A 1 -16.82 9.41 -5.48
CA MET A 1 -15.41 9.01 -5.63
C MET A 1 -15.33 7.48 -5.61
N LYS A 2 -14.54 6.86 -6.50
CA LYS A 2 -14.48 5.38 -6.65
C LYS A 2 -14.11 4.63 -5.37
N LEU A 3 -13.29 5.23 -4.51
CA LEU A 3 -12.79 4.60 -3.29
C LEU A 3 -13.76 4.69 -2.10
N SER A 4 -14.78 5.56 -2.12
CA SER A 4 -15.65 5.81 -0.96
C SER A 4 -16.37 4.57 -0.38
N PRO A 5 -16.74 3.53 -1.17
CA PRO A 5 -17.31 2.30 -0.63
C PRO A 5 -16.30 1.43 0.14
N TYR A 6 -15.00 1.63 -0.11
CA TYR A 6 -13.91 0.78 0.39
C TYR A 6 -13.14 1.44 1.53
N TYR A 7 -12.96 2.75 1.43
CA TYR A 7 -12.28 3.59 2.41
C TYR A 7 -13.17 4.80 2.75
N PRO A 8 -13.49 5.03 4.03
CA PRO A 8 -14.19 6.24 4.44
C PRO A 8 -13.39 7.49 4.06
N ILE A 9 -14.07 8.48 3.49
CA ILE A 9 -13.46 9.80 3.22
C ILE A 9 -13.59 10.64 4.49
N LEU A 10 -12.47 11.00 5.10
CA LEU A 10 -12.44 11.56 6.45
C LEU A 10 -13.10 12.95 6.53
N TYR A 11 -12.83 13.82 5.56
CA TYR A 11 -13.38 15.17 5.49
C TYR A 11 -14.03 15.44 4.13
N LYS A 12 -15.18 16.11 4.17
CA LYS A 12 -15.92 16.58 3.00
C LYS A 12 -16.44 17.99 3.27
N GLY A 13 -16.56 18.80 2.23
CA GLY A 13 -17.23 20.10 2.31
C GLY A 13 -18.72 19.96 2.59
N LYS A 14 -19.39 21.09 2.84
CA LYS A 14 -20.83 21.16 3.21
C LYS A 14 -21.76 20.41 2.25
N ASN A 15 -21.40 20.36 0.97
CA ASN A 15 -22.18 19.72 -0.10
C ASN A 15 -21.67 18.31 -0.46
N GLY A 16 -20.79 17.72 0.35
CA GLY A 16 -20.26 16.37 0.13
C GLY A 16 -19.10 16.27 -0.87
N TRP A 17 -18.63 17.39 -1.42
CA TRP A 17 -17.49 17.46 -2.34
C TRP A 17 -16.16 17.60 -1.60
N ILE A 18 -15.09 17.13 -2.25
CA ILE A 18 -13.69 17.38 -1.88
C ILE A 18 -13.10 18.44 -2.83
N ALA A 19 -11.95 19.01 -2.48
CA ALA A 19 -11.23 19.94 -3.35
C ALA A 19 -10.31 19.16 -4.33
N HIS A 20 -9.03 19.52 -4.42
CA HIS A 20 -8.05 18.84 -5.27
C HIS A 20 -7.44 17.59 -4.62
N GLU A 21 -7.61 17.44 -3.30
CA GLU A 21 -7.12 16.28 -2.54
C GLU A 21 -8.20 15.72 -1.61
N CYS A 22 -7.95 14.51 -1.08
CA CYS A 22 -8.81 13.90 -0.07
C CYS A 22 -8.03 12.98 0.88
N ILE A 23 -8.59 12.78 2.08
CA ILE A 23 -8.04 11.86 3.08
C ILE A 23 -8.92 10.62 3.16
N ILE A 24 -8.31 9.45 2.96
CA ILE A 24 -8.95 8.16 3.23
C ILE A 24 -8.55 7.67 4.62
N ASP A 25 -9.54 7.24 5.40
CA ASP A 25 -9.35 6.81 6.78
C ASP A 25 -9.00 5.32 6.84
N CYS A 26 -7.77 5.01 7.29
CA CYS A 26 -7.25 3.65 7.41
C CYS A 26 -7.20 3.16 8.87
N ARG A 27 -7.57 4.00 9.85
CA ARG A 27 -7.37 3.75 11.28
C ARG A 27 -8.10 2.51 11.79
N ALA A 28 -9.21 2.15 11.15
CA ALA A 28 -10.01 0.98 11.52
C ALA A 28 -9.25 -0.34 11.31
N PHE A 29 -8.39 -0.41 10.29
CA PHE A 29 -7.70 -1.66 9.91
C PHE A 29 -6.72 -2.13 10.99
N LYS A 30 -6.06 -1.19 11.66
CA LYS A 30 -5.18 -1.50 12.79
C LYS A 30 -5.93 -2.17 13.93
N LYS A 31 -7.18 -1.78 14.17
CA LYS A 31 -8.04 -2.35 15.22
C LYS A 31 -8.65 -3.69 14.79
N SER A 32 -9.01 -3.85 13.51
CA SER A 32 -9.69 -5.05 13.02
C SER A 32 -8.73 -6.21 12.77
N CYS A 33 -7.58 -5.94 12.18
CA CYS A 33 -6.65 -6.98 11.71
C CYS A 33 -5.16 -6.64 11.90
N GLY A 34 -4.83 -5.55 12.61
CA GLY A 34 -3.45 -5.16 12.89
C GLY A 34 -2.74 -4.43 11.75
N ILE A 35 -3.37 -4.31 10.56
CA ILE A 35 -2.79 -3.62 9.41
C ILE A 35 -2.68 -2.12 9.64
N THR A 36 -1.50 -1.57 9.42
CA THR A 36 -1.21 -0.15 9.54
C THR A 36 -1.25 0.57 8.19
N VAL A 37 -1.28 1.89 8.22
CA VAL A 37 -1.16 2.68 6.99
C VAL A 37 0.18 2.49 6.28
N ASN A 38 1.24 2.18 7.03
CA ASN A 38 2.56 1.89 6.46
C ASN A 38 2.55 0.59 5.66
N ASP A 39 1.79 -0.41 6.08
CA ASP A 39 1.64 -1.65 5.32
C ASP A 39 0.98 -1.41 3.96
N ILE A 40 -0.06 -0.58 3.93
CA ILE A 40 -0.72 -0.14 2.68
C ILE A 40 0.27 0.63 1.80
N ALA A 41 1.03 1.56 2.39
CA ALA A 41 2.02 2.36 1.67
C ALA A 41 3.12 1.49 1.05
N LYS A 42 3.63 0.48 1.76
CA LYS A 42 4.63 -0.45 1.20
C LYS A 42 4.01 -1.38 0.16
N ARG A 43 2.77 -1.84 0.37
CA ARG A 43 2.07 -2.70 -0.58
C ARG A 43 1.82 -2.01 -1.91
N LEU A 44 1.54 -0.70 -1.92
CA LEU A 44 1.40 0.09 -3.16
C LEU A 44 2.64 0.03 -4.06
N ILE A 45 3.84 -0.13 -3.50
CA ILE A 45 5.08 -0.30 -4.28
C ILE A 45 5.02 -1.56 -5.13
N ASP A 46 4.44 -2.65 -4.60
CA ASP A 46 4.24 -3.88 -5.36
C ASP A 46 3.23 -3.68 -6.51
N TYR A 47 2.34 -2.69 -6.41
CA TYR A 47 1.44 -2.24 -7.49
C TYR A 47 2.08 -1.20 -8.43
N GLY A 48 3.34 -0.82 -8.19
CA GLY A 48 4.09 0.12 -9.02
C GLY A 48 3.82 1.59 -8.68
N TYR A 49 3.24 1.87 -7.52
CA TYR A 49 2.92 3.22 -7.08
C TYR A 49 3.81 3.66 -5.91
N HIS A 50 4.23 4.92 -5.96
CA HIS A 50 4.66 5.61 -4.76
C HIS A 50 3.43 5.84 -3.85
N ALA A 51 3.59 5.70 -2.55
CA ALA A 51 2.51 5.96 -1.61
C ALA A 51 2.10 7.45 -1.64
N PRO A 52 0.81 7.78 -1.45
CA PRO A 52 0.40 9.14 -1.13
C PRO A 52 1.01 9.64 0.18
N THR A 53 0.68 10.86 0.58
CA THR A 53 1.09 11.38 1.89
C THR A 53 0.55 10.49 3.01
N VAL A 54 1.44 10.00 3.87
CA VAL A 54 1.13 9.03 4.94
C VAL A 54 1.10 9.70 6.29
N SER A 55 0.08 9.43 7.10
CA SER A 55 -0.06 9.87 8.50
C SER A 55 -0.05 11.39 8.72
N PHE A 56 -0.31 12.18 7.69
CA PHE A 56 -0.46 13.63 7.77
C PHE A 56 -1.61 14.09 6.86
N PRO A 57 -2.45 15.05 7.28
CA PRO A 57 -2.45 15.75 8.58
C PRO A 57 -3.01 14.90 9.74
N VAL A 58 -3.54 13.72 9.46
CA VAL A 58 -4.13 12.82 10.46
C VAL A 58 -3.33 11.52 10.52
N HIS A 59 -2.89 11.13 11.72
CA HIS A 59 -2.16 9.89 11.94
C HIS A 59 -2.95 8.66 11.45
N GLU A 60 -2.26 7.69 10.85
CA GLU A 60 -2.84 6.44 10.32
C GLU A 60 -3.89 6.67 9.21
N THR A 61 -3.65 7.66 8.35
CA THR A 61 -4.47 7.95 7.16
C THR A 61 -3.59 8.17 5.92
N LEU A 62 -4.19 8.11 4.74
CA LEU A 62 -3.55 8.48 3.48
C LEU A 62 -4.23 9.72 2.89
N MET A 63 -3.44 10.72 2.51
CA MET A 63 -3.91 11.91 1.79
C MET A 63 -3.49 11.84 0.33
N ILE A 64 -4.47 11.87 -0.57
CA ILE A 64 -4.34 11.59 -2.00
C ILE A 64 -4.65 12.86 -2.80
N GLU A 65 -3.70 13.29 -3.62
CA GLU A 65 -3.81 14.38 -4.59
C GLU A 65 -3.35 13.88 -5.98
N PRO A 66 -4.26 13.70 -6.95
CA PRO A 66 -3.90 13.19 -8.27
C PRO A 66 -3.27 14.23 -9.21
N THR A 67 -3.50 15.52 -8.95
CA THR A 67 -3.26 16.64 -9.89
C THR A 67 -4.06 16.54 -11.20
N GLU A 68 -4.06 17.61 -11.98
CA GLU A 68 -4.71 17.73 -13.28
C GLU A 68 -3.93 17.06 -14.42
N SER A 69 -2.66 16.71 -14.19
CA SER A 69 -1.76 16.17 -15.21
C SER A 69 -1.97 14.67 -15.43
N GLU A 70 -2.53 13.97 -14.45
CA GLU A 70 -2.76 12.53 -14.53
C GLU A 70 -4.03 12.19 -15.30
N ASN A 71 -3.90 11.30 -16.28
CA ASN A 71 -5.02 10.91 -17.12
C ASN A 71 -5.96 9.94 -16.39
N LYS A 72 -7.22 9.90 -16.83
CA LYS A 72 -8.25 9.04 -16.22
C LYS A 72 -7.85 7.56 -16.11
N PRO A 73 -7.26 6.91 -17.14
CA PRO A 73 -6.77 5.54 -17.02
C PRO A 73 -5.79 5.33 -15.85
N GLU A 74 -4.88 6.28 -15.61
CA GLU A 74 -3.91 6.18 -14.51
C GLU A 74 -4.60 6.31 -13.14
N LEU A 75 -5.53 7.25 -13.01
CA LEU A 75 -6.36 7.38 -11.81
C LEU A 75 -7.18 6.11 -11.53
N ASP A 76 -7.69 5.48 -12.58
CA ASP A 76 -8.47 4.26 -12.48
C ASP A 76 -7.61 3.07 -12.03
N LYS A 77 -6.37 2.94 -12.52
CA LYS A 77 -5.42 1.92 -12.07
C LYS A 77 -5.01 2.12 -10.60
N PHE A 78 -4.72 3.35 -10.19
CA PHE A 78 -4.41 3.66 -8.80
C PHE A 78 -5.58 3.32 -7.87
N CYS A 79 -6.81 3.68 -8.26
CA CYS A 79 -8.01 3.29 -7.52
C CYS A 79 -8.18 1.76 -7.45
N ALA A 80 -7.94 1.05 -8.56
CA ALA A 80 -8.01 -0.41 -8.60
C ALA A 80 -6.97 -1.08 -7.69
N ALA A 81 -5.75 -0.54 -7.62
CA ALA A 81 -4.71 -0.99 -6.69
C ALA A 81 -5.19 -0.87 -5.24
N LEU A 82 -5.68 0.30 -4.83
CA LEU A 82 -6.21 0.50 -3.47
C LEU A 82 -7.42 -0.39 -3.17
N ILE A 83 -8.32 -0.63 -4.13
CA ILE A 83 -9.46 -1.54 -3.95
C ILE A 83 -8.96 -2.99 -3.79
N SER A 84 -7.97 -3.41 -4.56
CA SER A 84 -7.36 -4.73 -4.41
C SER A 84 -6.70 -4.88 -3.04
N ILE A 85 -5.97 -3.87 -2.57
CA ILE A 85 -5.38 -3.85 -1.23
C ILE A 85 -6.48 -3.90 -0.16
N ARG A 86 -7.62 -3.22 -0.37
CA ARG A 86 -8.75 -3.32 0.56
C ARG A 86 -9.24 -4.76 0.68
N GLN A 87 -9.30 -5.50 -0.42
CA GLN A 87 -9.68 -6.91 -0.42
C GLN A 87 -8.65 -7.77 0.31
N GLU A 88 -7.35 -7.52 0.12
CA GLU A 88 -6.30 -8.22 0.89
C GLU A 88 -6.48 -7.98 2.41
N ILE A 89 -6.87 -6.76 2.82
CA ILE A 89 -7.23 -6.46 4.22
C ILE A 89 -8.49 -7.23 4.66
N VAL A 90 -9.53 -7.29 3.83
CA VAL A 90 -10.75 -8.09 4.13
C VAL A 90 -10.40 -9.56 4.36
N ASP A 91 -9.50 -10.11 3.53
CA ASP A 91 -9.10 -11.51 3.64
C ASP A 91 -8.40 -11.79 4.98
N ILE A 92 -7.60 -10.83 5.49
CA ILE A 92 -7.01 -10.91 6.83
C ILE A 92 -8.08 -10.74 7.92
N GLU A 93 -9.00 -9.78 7.78
CA GLU A 93 -10.11 -9.56 8.71
C GLU A 93 -10.98 -10.82 8.87
N ASN A 94 -11.17 -11.59 7.80
CA ASN A 94 -11.95 -12.83 7.77
C ASN A 94 -11.14 -14.09 8.10
N GLY A 95 -9.84 -13.97 8.38
CA GLY A 95 -8.96 -15.11 8.69
C GLY A 95 -8.62 -16.00 7.50
N LEU A 96 -8.81 -15.51 6.27
CA LEU A 96 -8.40 -16.20 5.03
C LEU A 96 -6.91 -16.02 4.75
N ALA A 97 -6.28 -15.00 5.33
CA ALA A 97 -4.84 -14.77 5.31
C ALA A 97 -4.31 -14.56 6.73
N ASP A 98 -3.07 -14.98 6.98
CA ASP A 98 -2.42 -14.83 8.28
C ASP A 98 -2.21 -13.35 8.62
N GLN A 99 -2.36 -12.96 9.89
CA GLN A 99 -2.22 -11.56 10.31
C GLN A 99 -0.78 -11.04 10.29
N GLN A 100 0.21 -11.92 10.46
CA GLN A 100 1.62 -11.56 10.60
C GLN A 100 2.47 -11.95 9.38
N ASN A 101 1.97 -12.85 8.54
CA ASN A 101 2.66 -13.35 7.37
C ASN A 101 1.73 -13.29 6.13
N ASN A 102 1.58 -12.09 5.59
CA ASN A 102 0.72 -11.81 4.45
C ASN A 102 1.37 -10.81 3.48
N LEU A 103 0.69 -10.58 2.36
CA LEU A 103 1.13 -9.67 1.30
C LEU A 103 1.43 -8.26 1.80
N LEU A 104 0.63 -7.71 2.71
CA LEU A 104 0.80 -6.34 3.20
C LEU A 104 1.99 -6.22 4.16
N VAL A 105 2.11 -7.13 5.12
CA VAL A 105 3.18 -7.11 6.14
C VAL A 105 4.55 -7.35 5.51
N ASN A 106 4.62 -8.25 4.54
CA ASN A 106 5.88 -8.61 3.88
C ASN A 106 6.25 -7.69 2.71
N ALA A 107 5.38 -6.75 2.32
CA ALA A 107 5.70 -5.76 1.29
C ALA A 107 6.80 -4.78 1.76
N PRO A 108 7.63 -4.26 0.84
CA PRO A 108 7.62 -4.54 -0.61
C PRO A 108 8.44 -5.79 -0.99
N HIS A 109 8.07 -6.43 -2.10
CA HIS A 109 8.70 -7.67 -2.57
C HIS A 109 9.78 -7.40 -3.64
N THR A 110 11.04 -7.70 -3.30
CA THR A 110 12.21 -7.40 -4.15
C THR A 110 12.44 -8.42 -5.25
N GLN A 111 13.16 -8.05 -6.31
CA GLN A 111 13.58 -8.99 -7.36
C GLN A 111 14.37 -10.18 -6.78
N ALA A 112 15.20 -9.96 -5.75
CA ALA A 112 15.95 -11.03 -5.10
C ALA A 112 15.02 -12.09 -4.49
N SER A 113 13.89 -11.68 -3.90
CA SER A 113 12.89 -12.62 -3.36
C SER A 113 12.15 -13.40 -4.45
N LEU A 114 12.08 -12.90 -5.70
CA LEU A 114 11.50 -13.63 -6.82
C LEU A 114 12.38 -14.81 -7.24
N ILE A 115 13.69 -14.58 -7.35
CA ILE A 115 14.67 -15.57 -7.83
C ILE A 115 15.09 -16.57 -6.75
N ALA A 116 14.71 -16.35 -5.49
CA ALA A 116 14.95 -17.30 -4.42
C ALA A 116 14.29 -18.66 -4.74
N ASP A 117 15.06 -19.73 -4.56
CA ASP A 117 14.63 -21.11 -4.82
C ASP A 117 13.48 -21.52 -3.90
N ASP A 118 13.59 -21.17 -2.61
CA ASP A 118 12.60 -21.48 -1.59
C ASP A 118 11.55 -20.36 -1.47
N TRP A 119 10.28 -20.70 -1.67
CA TRP A 119 9.15 -19.80 -1.44
C TRP A 119 8.22 -20.39 -0.38
N THR A 120 8.42 -19.96 0.87
CA THR A 120 7.72 -20.47 2.05
C THR A 120 6.57 -19.56 2.50
N LEU A 121 6.24 -18.53 1.72
CA LEU A 121 5.18 -17.58 2.05
C LEU A 121 3.80 -18.18 1.72
N PRO A 122 2.74 -17.88 2.51
CA PRO A 122 1.42 -18.50 2.38
C PRO A 122 0.57 -17.89 1.24
N TYR A 123 1.22 -17.27 0.27
CA TYR A 123 0.62 -16.66 -0.91
C TYR A 123 1.58 -16.84 -2.08
N SER A 124 1.08 -16.77 -3.32
CA SER A 124 1.89 -17.04 -4.51
C SER A 124 2.86 -15.90 -4.85
N LYS A 125 3.96 -16.23 -5.54
CA LYS A 125 4.84 -15.25 -6.19
C LYS A 125 4.04 -14.31 -7.11
N GLN A 126 3.03 -14.83 -7.83
CA GLN A 126 2.18 -14.00 -8.69
C GLN A 126 1.45 -12.91 -7.90
N GLN A 127 0.86 -13.24 -6.75
CA GLN A 127 0.20 -12.26 -5.88
C GLN A 127 1.19 -11.23 -5.33
N ALA A 128 2.41 -11.65 -5.00
CA ALA A 128 3.46 -10.76 -4.50
C ALA A 128 3.94 -9.76 -5.58
N PHE A 129 4.37 -10.27 -6.74
CA PHE A 129 5.11 -9.49 -7.74
C PHE A 129 4.24 -8.91 -8.86
N PHE A 130 3.11 -9.53 -9.17
CA PHE A 130 2.22 -9.11 -10.26
C PHE A 130 0.76 -9.06 -9.80
N PRO A 131 0.44 -8.28 -8.74
CA PRO A 131 -0.92 -8.20 -8.23
C PRO A 131 -1.89 -7.55 -9.23
N ASN A 132 -1.39 -6.79 -10.21
CA ASN A 132 -2.17 -6.35 -11.35
C ASN A 132 -1.61 -6.95 -12.66
N ASN A 133 -2.48 -7.18 -13.65
CA ASN A 133 -2.06 -7.73 -14.94
C ASN A 133 -1.24 -6.73 -15.79
N SER A 134 -1.42 -5.43 -15.59
CA SER A 134 -0.71 -4.37 -16.34
C SER A 134 0.79 -4.33 -16.08
N GLN A 135 1.27 -4.88 -14.96
CA GLN A 135 2.68 -4.90 -14.58
C GLN A 135 3.51 -5.97 -15.29
N LYS A 136 2.89 -6.88 -16.05
CA LYS A 136 3.63 -7.97 -16.72
C LYS A 136 4.64 -7.45 -17.76
N GLU A 137 4.32 -6.34 -18.42
CA GLU A 137 5.16 -5.73 -19.46
C GLU A 137 6.06 -4.61 -18.93
N ASN A 138 5.61 -3.89 -17.89
CA ASN A 138 6.34 -2.78 -17.29
C ASN A 138 6.28 -2.86 -15.76
N LYS A 139 7.30 -3.49 -15.16
CA LYS A 139 7.41 -3.70 -13.72
C LYS A 139 8.53 -2.83 -13.13
N TYR A 140 8.16 -1.98 -12.18
CA TYR A 140 9.13 -1.38 -11.27
C TYR A 140 9.52 -2.40 -10.18
N TRP A 141 10.82 -2.52 -9.90
CA TRP A 141 11.36 -3.40 -8.86
C TRP A 141 11.82 -2.58 -7.66
N PRO A 142 11.28 -2.82 -6.45
CA PRO A 142 11.82 -2.20 -5.24
C PRO A 142 13.25 -2.73 -5.02
N PRO A 143 14.25 -1.84 -4.86
CA PRO A 143 15.66 -2.24 -4.79
C PRO A 143 16.01 -2.93 -3.46
N VAL A 144 15.23 -2.66 -2.42
CA VAL A 144 15.39 -3.23 -1.07
C VAL A 144 14.03 -3.61 -0.48
N GLY A 145 14.05 -4.50 0.51
CA GLY A 145 12.86 -4.84 1.28
C GLY A 145 12.43 -3.71 2.21
N ARG A 146 11.54 -4.03 3.15
CA ARG A 146 11.07 -3.06 4.14
C ARG A 146 12.23 -2.56 5.00
N ILE A 147 12.37 -1.24 5.10
CA ILE A 147 13.41 -0.58 5.90
C ILE A 147 13.07 -0.74 7.39
N ASP A 148 14.08 -1.07 8.21
CA ASP A 148 13.99 -0.99 9.67
C ASP A 148 14.27 0.44 10.13
N GLU A 149 13.19 1.19 10.33
CA GLU A 149 13.24 2.61 10.72
C GLU A 149 13.96 2.81 12.05
N ALA A 150 13.69 1.96 13.04
CA ALA A 150 14.20 2.15 14.40
C ALA A 150 15.66 1.70 14.56
N TYR A 151 16.15 0.80 13.70
CA TYR A 151 17.55 0.39 13.73
C TYR A 151 18.50 1.52 13.32
N GLY A 152 18.13 2.27 12.28
CA GLY A 152 18.94 3.39 11.76
C GLY A 152 19.16 4.48 12.80
N ASP A 153 18.11 4.87 13.51
CA ASP A 153 18.18 5.87 14.59
C ASP A 153 19.05 5.41 15.77
N ARG A 154 19.05 4.10 16.07
CA ARG A 154 19.87 3.51 17.14
C ARG A 154 21.34 3.30 16.76
N HIS A 155 21.65 3.22 15.47
CA HIS A 155 22.99 2.96 14.93
C HIS A 155 23.35 3.99 13.88
N LEU A 156 23.30 5.27 14.26
CA LEU A 156 23.45 6.39 13.35
C LEU A 156 24.77 6.33 12.57
N LYS A 157 24.66 6.11 11.25
CA LYS A 157 25.77 6.18 10.29
C LYS A 157 25.39 7.13 9.18
N CYS A 158 26.06 8.28 9.10
CA CYS A 158 25.75 9.35 8.14
C CYS A 158 26.87 9.56 7.09
N THR A 159 27.78 8.60 6.98
CA THR A 159 28.84 8.56 5.95
C THR A 159 28.84 7.18 5.30
N CYS A 160 29.50 7.05 4.15
CA CYS A 160 29.72 5.76 3.52
C CYS A 160 30.35 4.78 4.51
N VAL A 161 29.90 3.53 4.46
CA VAL A 161 30.34 2.40 5.29
C VAL A 161 31.36 1.56 4.55
#